data_AF-A0A0C9U7F4-F1
#
_entry.id   AF-A0A0C9U7F4-F1
#
_cell.length_a   1.000
_cell.length_b   1.000
_cell.length_c   1.000
_cell.angle_alpha   90.00
_cell.angle_beta   90.00
_cell.angle_gamma   90.00
#
_symmetry.space_group_name_H-M   'P 1'
#
loop_
_entity.id
_entity.type
_entity.pdbx_description
1 polymer ?
#
loop_
_entity_poly.entity_id
_entity_poly.type
_entity_poly.pdbx_seq_one_letter_code
_entity_poly.pdbx_strand_id
1 'polypeptide(L)'
;HYWQARHIKTIEVAVGACGVPLAWTKFPLAEGEHEIIDFMNDVWPLPHQRPGFVVIDKACQVLASLNACGMLVPPNGWFSHNTWLKVETWHYTRHVIDELCVTWCNP
;
A
#
# COMPACT_ATOMS: atom_id res chain seq x y z
N HIS A 1 19.04 34.61 -1.41
CA HIS A 1 18.23 33.39 -1.59
C HIS A 1 19.03 32.42 -2.43
N TYR A 2 19.45 31.30 -1.85
CA TYR A 2 20.15 30.25 -2.59
C TYR A 2 19.18 29.11 -2.88
N TRP A 3 19.29 28.56 -4.08
CA TRP A 3 18.57 27.35 -4.44
C TRP A 3 19.23 26.17 -3.70
N GLN A 4 18.44 25.36 -3.01
CA GLN A 4 18.93 24.15 -2.36
C GLN A 4 18.11 22.96 -2.86
N ALA A 5 18.80 21.89 -3.22
CA ALA A 5 18.15 20.64 -3.58
C ALA A 5 17.36 20.10 -2.39
N ARG A 6 16.08 19.80 -2.61
CA ARG A 6 15.25 19.12 -1.61
C ARG A 6 15.72 17.68 -1.46
N HIS A 7 15.95 17.27 -0.21
CA HIS A 7 16.26 15.88 0.12
C HIS A 7 15.01 15.01 -0.06
N ILE A 8 15.19 13.87 -0.74
CA ILE A 8 14.18 12.83 -0.86
C ILE A 8 14.75 11.60 -0.18
N LYS A 9 14.05 11.07 0.81
CA LYS A 9 14.50 9.91 1.57
C LYS A 9 14.20 8.62 0.82
N THR A 10 12.97 8.49 0.33
CA THR A 10 12.50 7.28 -0.38
C THR A 10 11.62 7.65 -1.57
N ILE A 11 11.59 6.78 -2.56
CA ILE A 11 10.58 6.77 -3.63
C ILE A 11 9.79 5.50 -3.44
N GLU A 12 8.48 5.62 -3.31
CA GLU A 12 7.58 4.47 -3.25
C GLU A 12 6.95 4.25 -4.61
N VAL A 13 6.83 2.98 -4.99
CA VAL A 13 6.27 2.58 -6.29
C VAL A 13 5.21 1.51 -6.07
N ALA A 14 3.98 1.83 -6.41
CA ALA A 14 2.92 0.84 -6.50
C ALA A 14 3.01 0.13 -7.85
N VAL A 15 3.10 -1.19 -7.82
CA VAL A 15 3.21 -2.03 -9.02
C VAL A 15 2.03 -2.98 -9.10
N GLY A 16 1.64 -3.34 -10.32
CA GLY A 16 0.70 -4.43 -10.53
C GLY A 16 1.35 -5.77 -10.23
N ALA A 17 0.55 -6.83 -10.08
CA ALA A 17 1.07 -8.18 -9.86
C ALA A 17 2.01 -8.68 -10.99
N CYS A 18 1.94 -8.08 -12.18
CA CYS A 18 2.85 -8.35 -13.30
C CYS A 18 4.19 -7.58 -13.23
N GLY A 19 4.42 -6.80 -12.17
CA GLY A 19 5.62 -5.97 -11.98
C GLY A 19 5.61 -4.64 -12.74
N VAL A 20 4.55 -4.32 -13.48
CA VAL A 20 4.42 -3.03 -14.17
C VAL A 20 4.14 -1.92 -13.15
N PRO A 21 4.90 -0.81 -13.15
CA PRO A 21 4.60 0.35 -12.32
C PRO A 21 3.25 0.95 -12.67
N LEU A 22 2.40 1.16 -11.66
CA LEU A 22 1.08 1.77 -11.81
C LEU A 22 1.12 3.25 -11.39
N ALA A 23 1.78 3.53 -10.27
CA ALA A 23 1.97 4.88 -9.74
C ALA A 23 3.21 4.93 -8.84
N TRP A 24 3.68 6.13 -8.57
CA TRP A 24 4.81 6.35 -7.67
C TRP A 24 4.72 7.71 -7.00
N THR A 25 5.39 7.85 -5.85
CA THR A 25 5.51 9.13 -5.15
C THR A 25 6.88 9.26 -4.48
N LYS A 26 7.23 10.49 -4.06
CA LYS A 26 8.45 10.76 -3.31
C LYS A 26 8.10 11.05 -1.85
N PHE A 27 8.77 10.35 -0.95
CA PHE A 27 8.67 10.58 0.48
C PHE A 27 9.91 11.35 0.99
N PRO A 28 9.78 12.66 1.28
CA PRO A 28 10.93 13.48 1.66
C PRO A 28 11.43 13.22 3.09
N LEU A 29 10.55 12.77 3.99
CA LEU A 29 10.82 12.67 5.44
C LEU A 29 10.72 11.22 5.94
N ALA A 30 9.59 10.57 5.66
CA ALA A 30 9.30 9.22 6.12
C ALA A 30 8.34 8.53 5.14
N GLU A 31 8.41 7.21 5.16
CA GLU A 31 7.57 6.28 4.41
C GLU A 31 6.97 5.34 5.45
N GLY A 32 5.97 5.85 6.17
CA GLY A 32 5.17 5.08 7.09
C GLY A 32 3.92 4.55 6.40
N GLU A 33 3.17 3.73 7.12
CA GLU A 33 1.96 3.08 6.61
C GLU A 33 0.89 4.10 6.23
N HIS A 34 0.75 5.16 7.03
CA HIS A 34 -0.23 6.22 6.77
C HIS A 34 0.12 7.05 5.54
N GLU A 35 1.39 7.40 5.36
CA GLU A 35 1.84 8.12 4.16
C GLU A 35 1.63 7.28 2.89
N ILE A 36 1.81 5.96 2.97
CA ILE A 36 1.53 5.04 1.86
C ILE A 36 0.02 4.97 1.60
N ILE A 37 -0.81 4.88 2.65
CA ILE A 37 -2.28 4.89 2.50
C ILE A 37 -2.77 6.20 1.86
N ASP A 38 -2.24 7.35 2.28
CA ASP A 38 -2.56 8.66 1.70
C ASP A 38 -2.16 8.70 0.23
N PHE A 39 -0.96 8.23 -0.11
CA PHE A 39 -0.53 8.07 -1.50
C PHE A 39 -1.49 7.21 -2.31
N MET A 40 -1.91 6.05 -1.78
CA MET A 40 -2.84 5.17 -2.46
C MET A 40 -4.22 5.82 -2.68
N ASN A 41 -4.73 6.55 -1.67
CA ASN A 41 -6.00 7.27 -1.75
C ASN A 41 -5.94 8.45 -2.73
N ASP A 42 -4.79 9.13 -2.82
CA ASP A 42 -4.57 10.22 -3.76
C ASP A 42 -4.51 9.73 -5.22
N VAL A 43 -3.88 8.58 -5.45
CA VAL A 43 -3.78 7.98 -6.81
C VAL A 43 -5.11 7.37 -7.25
N TRP A 44 -5.81 6.67 -6.36
CA TRP A 44 -7.06 5.97 -6.68
C TRP A 44 -8.19 6.37 -5.73
N PRO A 45 -8.68 7.62 -5.84
CA PRO A 45 -9.67 8.18 -4.91
C PRO A 45 -11.03 7.49 -5.02
N LEU A 46 -11.38 6.96 -6.20
CA LEU A 46 -12.66 6.29 -6.43
C LEU A 46 -12.46 4.78 -6.56
N PRO A 47 -13.34 3.95 -5.98
CA PRO A 47 -13.15 2.49 -5.98
C PRO A 47 -13.03 1.87 -7.38
N HIS A 48 -13.73 2.40 -8.39
CA HIS A 48 -13.67 1.89 -9.77
C HIS A 48 -12.36 2.22 -10.50
N GLN A 49 -11.52 3.10 -9.94
CA GLN A 49 -10.20 3.42 -10.48
C GLN A 49 -9.12 2.52 -9.91
N ARG A 50 -9.39 1.84 -8.79
CA ARG A 50 -8.43 1.00 -8.11
C ARG A 50 -8.08 -0.23 -8.96
N PRO A 51 -6.80 -0.61 -9.05
CA PRO A 51 -6.38 -1.78 -9.81
C PRO A 51 -6.76 -3.07 -9.05
N GLY A 52 -6.94 -4.16 -9.78
CA GLY A 52 -7.32 -5.44 -9.16
C GLY A 52 -6.27 -5.98 -8.17
N PHE A 53 -4.98 -5.76 -8.45
CA PHE A 53 -3.89 -6.14 -7.55
C PHE A 53 -2.87 -5.01 -7.45
N VAL A 54 -2.46 -4.69 -6.23
CA VAL A 54 -1.42 -3.71 -5.90
C VAL A 54 -0.34 -4.40 -5.07
N VAL A 55 0.91 -4.30 -5.51
CA VAL A 55 2.09 -4.65 -4.72
C VAL A 55 2.80 -3.34 -4.37
N ILE A 56 3.13 -3.17 -3.09
CA ILE A 56 3.74 -1.98 -2.50
C ILE A 56 4.71 -2.40 -1.39
N ASP A 57 5.65 -1.51 -1.03
CA ASP A 57 6.45 -1.72 0.17
C ASP A 57 5.56 -1.72 1.41
N LYS A 58 5.98 -2.46 2.46
CA LYS A 58 5.23 -2.55 3.73
C LYS A 58 3.77 -2.98 3.60
N ALA A 59 3.40 -3.70 2.53
CA ALA A 59 2.01 -4.06 2.23
C ALA A 59 1.24 -4.65 3.43
N CYS A 60 1.89 -5.45 4.28
CA CYS A 60 1.28 -6.03 5.48
C CYS A 60 0.96 -4.99 6.54
N GLN A 61 1.89 -4.08 6.80
CA GLN A 61 1.68 -3.02 7.79
C GLN A 61 0.63 -2.03 7.28
N VAL A 62 0.64 -1.74 5.97
CA VAL A 62 -0.44 -0.97 5.32
C VAL A 62 -1.78 -1.67 5.48
N LEU A 63 -1.85 -2.99 5.25
CA LEU A 63 -3.08 -3.77 5.40
C LEU A 63 -3.59 -3.75 6.86
N ALA A 64 -2.69 -3.90 7.84
CA ALA A 64 -3.01 -3.77 9.25
C ALA A 64 -3.54 -2.37 9.61
N SER A 65 -2.90 -1.31 9.11
CA SER A 65 -3.33 0.08 9.32
C SER A 65 -4.66 0.38 8.64
N LEU A 66 -4.88 -0.09 7.41
CA LEU A 66 -6.17 -0.01 6.73
C LEU A 66 -7.27 -0.70 7.53
N ASN A 67 -7.00 -1.88 8.11
CA ASN A 67 -7.96 -2.58 8.95
C ASN A 67 -8.27 -1.80 10.23
N ALA A 68 -7.24 -1.30 10.92
CA ALA A 68 -7.38 -0.51 12.14
C ALA A 68 -8.17 0.79 11.91
N CYS A 69 -8.03 1.41 10.74
CA CYS A 69 -8.77 2.60 10.35
C CYS A 69 -10.16 2.32 9.76
N GLY A 70 -10.61 1.06 9.67
CA GLY A 70 -11.89 0.70 9.06
C GLY A 70 -11.95 0.93 7.54
N MET A 71 -10.79 0.98 6.89
CA MET A 71 -10.62 1.23 5.45
C MET A 71 -10.20 -0.01 4.67
N LEU A 72 -10.20 -1.20 5.27
CA LEU A 72 -9.84 -2.44 4.56
C LEU A 72 -11.05 -3.09 3.88
N VAL A 73 -12.12 -3.37 4.63
CA VAL A 73 -13.27 -4.14 4.16
C VAL A 73 -14.43 -3.25 3.67
N PRO A 74 -15.39 -3.77 2.88
CA PRO A 74 -16.55 -3.01 2.39
C PRO A 74 -17.37 -2.33 3.52
N PRO A 75 -18.12 -1.25 3.22
CA PRO A 75 -18.56 -0.79 1.89
C PRO A 75 -17.58 0.12 1.13
N ASN A 76 -16.69 0.84 1.82
CA ASN A 76 -15.78 1.82 1.19
C ASN A 76 -14.29 1.44 1.30
N GLY A 77 -13.98 0.29 1.90
CA GLY A 77 -12.60 -0.13 2.12
C GLY A 77 -11.85 -0.51 0.85
N TRP A 78 -10.55 -0.72 0.95
CA TRP A 78 -9.66 -1.06 -0.14
C TRP A 78 -9.99 -2.39 -0.81
N PHE A 79 -10.63 -3.33 -0.12
CA PHE A 79 -11.09 -4.60 -0.70
C PHE A 79 -12.51 -4.52 -1.27
N SER A 80 -13.12 -3.33 -1.30
CA SER A 80 -14.29 -3.10 -2.14
C SER A 80 -13.88 -3.16 -3.62
N HIS A 81 -14.70 -3.80 -4.44
CA HIS A 81 -14.52 -3.86 -5.90
C HIS A 81 -13.28 -4.60 -6.42
N ASN A 82 -12.95 -5.76 -5.84
CA ASN A 82 -11.92 -6.68 -6.34
C ASN A 82 -10.49 -6.11 -6.34
N THR A 83 -10.21 -5.09 -5.52
CA THR A 83 -8.85 -4.60 -5.30
C THR A 83 -8.20 -5.38 -4.17
N TRP A 84 -7.00 -5.89 -4.39
CA TRP A 84 -6.25 -6.69 -3.42
C TRP A 84 -4.83 -6.15 -3.26
N LEU A 85 -4.42 -5.95 -2.01
CA LEU A 85 -3.02 -5.72 -1.70
C LEU A 85 -2.30 -7.07 -1.67
N LYS A 86 -1.27 -7.19 -2.49
CA LYS A 86 -0.43 -8.37 -2.59
C LYS A 86 0.83 -8.17 -1.78
N VAL A 87 1.08 -9.17 -0.96
CA VAL A 87 2.18 -9.21 -0.02
C VAL A 87 3.24 -10.14 -0.59
N GLU A 88 4.53 -9.77 -0.46
CA GLU A 88 5.61 -10.63 -0.93
C GLU A 88 5.65 -11.97 -0.17
N THR A 89 6.13 -13.03 -0.84
CA THR A 89 6.20 -14.39 -0.29
C THR A 89 7.07 -14.50 0.97
N TRP A 90 8.03 -13.60 1.13
CA TRP A 90 8.92 -13.57 2.29
C TRP A 90 8.22 -13.18 3.60
N HIS A 91 7.03 -12.59 3.51
CA HIS A 91 6.20 -12.17 4.62
C HIS A 91 5.98 -13.26 5.69
N TYR A 92 5.62 -14.49 5.27
CA TYR A 92 5.31 -15.58 6.21
C TYR A 92 6.50 -16.00 7.07
N THR A 93 7.72 -15.64 6.70
CA THR A 93 8.93 -16.05 7.43
C THR A 93 9.35 -15.08 8.53
N ARG A 94 8.88 -13.82 8.49
CA ARG A 94 9.33 -12.75 9.41
C ARG A 94 8.23 -12.10 10.23
N HIS A 95 6.96 -12.32 9.88
CA HIS A 95 5.81 -11.76 10.60
C HIS A 95 5.18 -12.81 11.53
N VAL A 96 4.63 -12.36 12.66
CA VAL A 96 3.79 -13.20 13.53
C VAL A 96 2.49 -13.47 12.80
N ILE A 97 2.28 -14.71 12.35
CA ILE A 97 1.08 -15.09 11.62
C ILE A 97 -0.15 -14.89 12.53
N ASP A 98 -1.00 -13.91 12.18
CA ASP A 98 -2.28 -13.62 12.82
C ASP A 98 -3.45 -13.86 11.86
N GLU A 99 -4.68 -13.70 12.36
CA GLU A 99 -5.89 -13.93 11.57
C GLU A 99 -5.97 -13.03 10.34
N LEU A 100 -5.53 -11.77 10.46
CA LEU A 100 -5.52 -10.81 9.35
C LEU A 100 -4.57 -11.29 8.23
N CYS A 101 -3.36 -11.69 8.62
CA CYS A 101 -2.35 -12.24 7.72
C CYS A 101 -2.82 -13.52 7.01
N VAL A 102 -3.42 -14.45 7.74
CA VAL A 102 -3.94 -15.70 7.16
C VAL A 102 -5.08 -15.43 6.18
N THR A 103 -5.95 -14.48 6.51
CA THR A 103 -7.15 -14.21 5.72
C THR A 103 -6.83 -13.40 4.46
N TRP A 104 -5.95 -12.41 4.56
CA TRP A 104 -5.81 -11.36 3.55
C TRP A 104 -4.42 -11.24 2.92
N CYS A 105 -3.34 -11.65 3.61
CA CYS A 105 -1.97 -11.56 3.09
C CYS A 105 -1.58 -12.76 2.21
N ASN A 106 -2.50 -13.31 1.41
CA ASN A 106 -2.20 -14.43 0.53
C ASN A 106 -1.22 -13.99 -0.58
N PRO A 107 0.00 -14.57 -0.69
CA PRO A 107 0.98 -14.23 -1.71
C PRO A 107 0.44 -14.36 -3.14
#